data_AF-A0A8H7E501-F1
#
_entry.id   AF-A0A8H7E501-F1
#
_cell.length_a   1.000
_cell.length_b   1.000
_cell.length_c   1.000
_cell.angle_alpha   90.00
_cell.angle_beta   90.00
_cell.angle_gamma   90.00
#
_symmetry.space_group_name_H-M   'P 1'
#
loop_
_entity.id
_entity.type
_entity.pdbx_description
1 polymer ?
#
loop_
_entity_poly.entity_id
_entity_poly.type
_entity_poly.pdbx_seq_one_letter_code
_entity_poly.pdbx_strand_id
1 'polypeptide(L)'
;MVEAELSDTKARIQHFVAVKKEQHHVITLILKVEHDEHSFSNGLEGFTHLQTLLFEINISCPVLPVPDVSSLSTMLKEYLNGIQPATPPEYRAPVVTNLIAQAAASAPAKPLSVHDANVVSDIFSSLQEFEEATRTQQGHAKLYNFLDRTTAEDVIDFWADEWVV
;
A
#
# COMPACT_ATOMS: atom_id res chain seq x y z
N MET A 1 -13.17 33.11 29.66
CA MET A 1 -14.17 32.26 28.98
C MET A 1 -13.52 31.47 27.85
N VAL A 2 -12.80 32.15 26.95
CA VAL A 2 -12.03 31.54 25.84
C VAL A 2 -11.05 30.44 26.28
N GLU A 3 -10.30 30.63 27.37
CA GLU A 3 -9.34 29.61 27.86
C GLU A 3 -10.01 28.31 28.34
N ALA A 4 -11.19 28.41 28.96
CA ALA A 4 -11.94 27.24 29.42
C ALA A 4 -12.49 26.43 28.24
N GLU A 5 -12.98 27.11 27.20
CA GLU A 5 -13.47 26.49 25.96
C GLU A 5 -12.33 25.83 25.16
N LEU A 6 -11.16 26.47 25.13
CA LEU A 6 -9.96 25.90 24.52
C LEU A 6 -9.50 24.65 25.27
N SER A 7 -9.50 24.68 26.60
CA SER A 7 -9.14 23.53 27.44
C SER A 7 -10.10 22.35 27.24
N ASP A 8 -11.41 22.59 27.17
CA ASP A 8 -12.40 21.55 26.90
C ASP A 8 -12.20 20.94 25.50
N THR A 9 -11.97 21.79 24.50
CA THR A 9 -11.71 21.35 23.12
C THR A 9 -10.44 20.49 23.04
N LYS A 10 -9.36 20.90 23.70
CA LYS A 10 -8.12 20.11 23.80
C LYS A 10 -8.40 18.72 24.40
N ALA A 11 -9.13 18.65 25.52
CA ALA A 11 -9.47 17.40 26.17
C ALA A 11 -10.32 16.47 25.27
N ARG A 12 -11.28 17.04 24.52
CA ARG A 12 -12.12 16.29 23.57
C ARG A 12 -11.32 15.68 22.43
N ILE A 13 -10.36 16.43 21.86
CA ILE A 13 -9.51 15.94 20.77
C ILE A 13 -8.57 14.84 21.30
N GLN A 14 -7.95 15.04 22.47
CA GLN A 14 -7.11 14.02 23.11
C GLN A 14 -7.89 12.72 23.38
N HIS A 15 -9.11 12.84 23.92
CA HIS A 15 -9.97 11.70 24.16
C HIS A 15 -10.34 10.98 22.87
N PHE A 16 -10.71 11.71 21.82
CA PHE A 16 -11.03 11.14 20.51
C PHE A 16 -9.86 10.33 19.94
N VAL A 17 -8.65 10.91 19.93
CA VAL A 17 -7.44 10.23 19.42
C VAL A 17 -7.09 8.99 20.27
N ALA A 18 -7.24 9.08 21.59
CA ALA A 18 -6.94 7.96 22.50
C ALA A 18 -7.90 6.76 22.32
N VAL A 19 -9.19 7.01 22.09
CA VAL A 19 -10.21 5.97 21.93
C VAL A 19 -10.14 5.30 20.55
N LYS A 20 -9.62 6.00 19.54
CA LYS A 20 -9.76 5.61 18.13
C LYS A 20 -8.45 5.18 17.46
N LYS A 21 -7.47 4.70 18.22
CA LYS A 21 -6.12 4.36 17.77
C LYS A 21 -6.01 3.40 16.58
N GLU A 22 -7.04 2.60 16.30
CA GLU A 22 -7.00 1.50 15.31
C GLU A 22 -7.77 1.80 14.01
N GLN A 23 -8.35 2.99 13.86
CA GLN A 23 -9.17 3.36 12.71
C GLN A 23 -8.64 4.62 12.02
N HIS A 24 -8.75 4.66 10.68
CA HIS A 24 -8.42 5.87 9.91
C HIS A 24 -9.50 6.93 10.15
N HIS A 25 -9.14 8.02 10.83
CA HIS A 25 -10.04 9.13 11.10
C HIS A 25 -9.48 10.44 10.57
N VAL A 26 -10.40 11.28 10.10
CA VAL A 26 -10.12 12.65 9.68
C VAL A 26 -10.89 13.57 10.63
N ILE A 27 -10.18 14.53 11.24
CA ILE A 27 -10.79 15.62 11.99
C ILE A 27 -10.77 16.84 11.08
N THR A 28 -11.96 17.34 10.71
CA THR A 28 -12.09 18.57 9.92
C THR A 28 -12.29 19.75 10.85
N LEU A 29 -11.41 20.74 10.76
CA LEU A 29 -11.50 22.00 11.49
C LEU A 29 -11.73 23.12 10.49
N ILE A 30 -12.77 23.92 10.72
CA ILE A 30 -13.12 25.05 9.85
C ILE A 30 -12.57 26.31 10.52
N LEU A 31 -11.65 26.99 9.82
CA LEU A 31 -11.16 28.27 10.28
C LEU A 31 -12.22 29.33 10.02
N LYS A 32 -12.81 29.85 11.09
CA LYS A 32 -13.68 31.02 11.01
C LYS A 32 -12.79 32.26 10.93
N VAL A 33 -12.75 32.90 9.76
CA VAL A 33 -12.12 34.22 9.61
C VAL A 33 -13.22 35.24 9.90
N GLU A 34 -13.32 35.67 11.16
CA GLU A 34 -14.07 36.89 11.46
C GLU A 34 -13.19 38.12 11.13
N HIS A 35 -13.79 39.30 11.03
CA HIS A 35 -13.06 40.56 10.89
C HIS A 35 -12.92 41.26 12.26
N ASP A 36 -12.70 40.48 13.33
CA ASP A 36 -12.48 40.98 14.69
C ASP A 36 -10.99 41.07 15.02
N GLU A 37 -10.63 41.83 16.06
CA GLU A 37 -9.26 42.05 16.55
C GLU A 37 -8.52 40.76 16.99
N HIS A 38 -9.20 39.62 17.03
CA HIS A 38 -8.65 38.30 17.38
C HIS A 38 -8.58 37.33 16.20
N SER A 39 -8.71 37.85 14.99
CA SER A 39 -8.73 37.04 13.77
C SER A 39 -7.33 36.86 13.22
N PHE A 40 -7.05 35.68 12.68
CA PHE A 40 -5.79 35.42 12.00
C PHE A 40 -5.68 36.29 10.73
N SER A 41 -4.50 36.81 10.45
CA SER A 41 -4.26 37.68 9.29
C SER A 41 -4.45 36.95 7.95
N ASN A 42 -4.30 35.62 7.95
CA ASN A 42 -4.60 34.73 6.85
C ASN A 42 -4.76 33.28 7.34
N GLY A 43 -5.21 32.39 6.45
CA GLY A 43 -5.42 30.97 6.79
C GLY A 43 -4.15 30.24 7.24
N LEU A 44 -2.97 30.59 6.70
CA LEU A 44 -1.70 29.95 7.05
C LEU A 44 -1.32 30.21 8.52
N GLU A 45 -1.56 31.42 9.02
CA GLU A 45 -1.35 31.75 10.43
C GLU A 45 -2.28 30.92 11.34
N GLY A 46 -3.56 30.80 10.96
CA GLY A 46 -4.52 29.96 11.68
C GLY A 46 -4.12 28.48 11.70
N PHE A 47 -3.66 27.92 10.57
CA PHE A 47 -3.18 26.54 10.50
C PHE A 47 -1.90 26.31 11.31
N THR A 48 -0.97 27.27 11.30
CA THR A 48 0.28 27.19 12.08
C THR A 48 -0.01 27.23 13.60
N HIS A 49 -0.94 28.08 14.01
CA HIS A 49 -1.38 28.15 15.39
C HIS A 49 -2.05 26.84 15.83
N LEU A 50 -2.95 26.29 14.99
CA LEU A 50 -3.56 24.98 15.22
C LEU A 50 -2.51 23.86 15.35
N GLN A 51 -1.51 23.84 14.48
CA GLN A 51 -0.45 22.83 14.54
C GLN A 51 0.36 22.92 15.83
N THR A 52 0.62 24.14 16.32
CA THR A 52 1.27 24.37 17.61
C THR A 52 0.42 23.83 18.75
N LEU A 53 -0.89 24.13 18.76
CA LEU A 53 -1.81 23.64 19.78
C LEU A 53 -1.92 22.10 19.80
N LEU A 54 -1.94 21.45 18.64
CA LEU A 54 -1.97 19.99 18.52
C LEU A 54 -0.66 19.37 19.05
N PHE A 55 0.47 20.01 18.79
CA PHE A 55 1.76 19.58 19.31
C PHE A 55 1.84 19.68 20.84
N GLU A 56 1.35 20.78 21.43
CA GLU A 56 1.29 20.95 22.89
C GLU A 56 0.52 19.84 23.61
N ILE A 57 -0.50 19.27 22.95
CA ILE A 57 -1.32 18.20 23.51
C ILE A 57 -0.83 16.79 23.13
N ASN A 58 0.40 16.68 22.60
CA ASN A 58 1.06 15.45 22.16
C ASN A 58 0.31 14.68 21.07
N ILE A 59 -0.39 15.40 20.18
CA ILE A 59 -1.07 14.79 19.04
C ILE A 59 -0.20 14.99 17.79
N SER A 60 0.43 13.90 17.36
CA SER A 60 1.19 13.85 16.11
C SER A 60 0.26 13.44 14.97
N CYS A 61 -0.60 14.35 14.53
CA CYS A 61 -1.40 14.18 13.32
C CYS A 61 -0.98 15.17 12.22
N PRO A 62 -1.01 14.74 10.95
CA PRO A 62 -0.76 15.63 9.82
C PRO A 62 -1.91 16.65 9.70
N VAL A 63 -1.57 17.93 9.56
CA VAL A 63 -2.53 18.99 9.26
C VAL A 63 -2.50 19.26 7.76
N LEU A 64 -3.61 19.00 7.07
CA LEU A 64 -3.77 19.27 5.65
C LEU A 64 -4.58 20.57 5.47
N PRO A 65 -3.95 21.68 5.06
CA PRO A 65 -4.68 22.92 4.79
C PRO A 65 -5.50 22.77 3.52
N VAL A 66 -6.82 22.89 3.62
CA VAL A 66 -7.74 22.77 2.48
C VAL A 66 -8.38 24.13 2.23
N PRO A 67 -8.15 24.77 1.06
CA PRO A 67 -8.64 26.12 0.79
C PRO A 67 -10.17 26.16 0.61
N ASP A 68 -10.76 25.11 0.06
CA ASP A 68 -12.18 25.00 -0.20
C ASP A 68 -12.67 23.55 -0.16
N VAL A 69 -13.96 23.35 0.13
CA VAL A 69 -14.56 22.01 0.27
C VAL A 69 -14.47 21.20 -1.03
N SER A 70 -14.51 21.84 -2.20
CA SER A 70 -14.37 21.15 -3.50
C SER A 70 -12.99 20.51 -3.67
N SER A 71 -11.93 21.13 -3.16
CA SER A 71 -10.55 20.65 -3.23
C SER A 71 -10.24 19.51 -2.24
N LEU A 72 -11.08 19.29 -1.22
CA LEU A 72 -10.85 18.30 -0.15
C LEU A 72 -10.55 16.91 -0.71
N SER A 73 -11.36 16.45 -1.67
CA SER A 73 -11.21 15.10 -2.24
C SER A 73 -9.89 14.92 -2.99
N THR A 74 -9.46 15.95 -3.72
CA THR A 74 -8.20 15.95 -4.48
C THR A 74 -7.01 15.96 -3.53
N MET A 75 -7.02 16.87 -2.56
CA MET A 75 -5.96 17.02 -1.56
C MET A 75 -5.78 15.76 -0.70
N LEU A 76 -6.88 15.11 -0.30
CA LEU A 76 -6.82 13.84 0.43
C LEU A 76 -6.19 12.72 -0.43
N LYS A 77 -6.54 12.64 -1.72
CA LYS A 77 -5.93 11.65 -2.63
C LYS A 77 -4.44 11.89 -2.79
N GLU A 78 -4.03 13.12 -3.02
CA GLU A 78 -2.61 13.50 -3.15
C GLU A 78 -1.83 13.20 -1.86
N TYR A 79 -2.40 13.54 -0.71
CA TYR A 79 -1.82 13.24 0.60
C TYR A 79 -1.63 11.74 0.79
N LEU A 80 -2.67 10.93 0.57
CA LEU A 80 -2.60 9.47 0.71
C LEU A 80 -1.59 8.85 -0.28
N ASN A 81 -1.57 9.31 -1.52
CA ASN A 81 -0.60 8.86 -2.52
C ASN A 81 0.84 9.22 -2.16
N GLY A 82 1.06 10.35 -1.47
CA GLY A 82 2.39 10.79 -1.03
C GLY A 82 2.94 10.06 0.20
N ILE A 83 2.08 9.43 1.01
CA ILE A 83 2.46 8.67 2.22
C ILE A 83 2.52 7.19 1.96
N GLN A 84 1.84 6.71 0.90
CA GLN A 84 2.12 5.37 0.41
C GLN A 84 3.63 5.30 0.20
N PRO A 85 4.33 4.35 0.85
CA PRO A 85 5.73 4.13 0.55
C PRO A 85 5.79 4.00 -0.96
N ALA A 86 6.68 4.77 -1.61
CA ALA A 86 6.92 4.61 -3.03
C ALA A 86 7.06 3.11 -3.25
N THR A 87 6.05 2.48 -3.84
CA THR A 87 6.16 1.09 -4.21
C THR A 87 7.37 1.13 -5.13
N PRO A 88 8.49 0.47 -4.76
CA PRO A 88 9.63 0.42 -5.67
C PRO A 88 9.03 0.00 -6.99
N PRO A 89 9.31 0.71 -8.10
CA PRO A 89 8.59 0.54 -9.35
C PRO A 89 8.48 -0.96 -9.59
N GLU A 90 7.29 -1.51 -9.34
CA GLU A 90 7.08 -2.92 -9.55
C GLU A 90 7.33 -3.04 -11.02
N TYR A 91 8.44 -3.71 -11.36
CA TYR A 91 8.61 -4.23 -12.69
C TYR A 91 7.42 -5.18 -12.82
N ARG A 92 6.30 -4.66 -13.34
CA ARG A 92 5.09 -5.40 -13.58
C ARG A 92 5.46 -6.35 -14.70
N ALA A 93 6.04 -7.47 -14.30
CA ALA A 93 6.16 -8.61 -15.17
C ALA A 93 4.75 -8.86 -15.73
N PRO A 94 4.62 -9.20 -17.02
CA PRO A 94 3.33 -9.52 -17.62
C PRO A 94 2.50 -10.40 -16.68
N VAL A 95 1.17 -10.23 -16.65
CA VAL A 95 0.26 -10.99 -15.77
C VAL A 95 0.56 -12.50 -15.82
N VAL A 96 0.95 -12.99 -16.99
CA VAL A 96 1.38 -14.37 -17.25
C VAL A 96 2.63 -14.76 -16.43
N THR A 97 3.64 -13.90 -16.37
CA THR A 97 4.89 -14.11 -15.64
C THR A 97 4.69 -14.13 -14.13
N ASN A 98 3.80 -13.28 -13.61
CA ASN A 98 3.43 -13.31 -12.18
C ASN A 98 2.66 -14.59 -11.82
N LEU A 99 1.77 -15.07 -12.71
CA LEU A 99 1.07 -16.34 -12.50
C LEU A 99 2.03 -17.53 -12.55
N ILE A 100 2.97 -17.55 -13.50
CA ILE A 100 4.03 -18.57 -13.58
C ILE A 100 4.89 -18.59 -12.31
N ALA A 101 5.25 -17.42 -11.77
CA ALA A 101 6.08 -17.34 -10.57
C ALA A 101 5.39 -17.95 -9.33
N GLN A 102 4.06 -17.83 -9.26
CA GLN A 102 3.25 -18.38 -8.18
C GLN A 102 2.91 -19.85 -8.40
N ALA A 103 2.70 -20.26 -9.64
CA ALA A 103 2.34 -21.62 -10.04
C ALA A 103 3.56 -22.57 -10.09
N ALA A 104 4.48 -22.38 -9.16
CA ALA A 104 5.71 -23.13 -8.98
C ALA A 104 6.17 -23.12 -7.51
N ALA A 105 5.35 -22.57 -6.61
CA ALA A 105 5.69 -22.41 -5.21
C ALA A 105 5.48 -23.73 -4.45
N SER A 106 6.54 -24.53 -4.31
CA SER A 106 6.56 -25.66 -3.38
C SER A 106 6.63 -25.17 -1.92
N ALA A 107 6.18 -25.97 -0.96
CA ALA A 107 6.17 -25.60 0.46
C ALA A 107 7.58 -25.74 1.09
N PRO A 108 8.08 -24.74 1.86
CA PRO A 108 7.45 -23.46 2.19
C PRO A 108 7.41 -22.53 0.96
N ALA A 109 6.22 -21.98 0.67
CA ALA A 109 5.89 -21.26 -0.55
C ALA A 109 6.99 -20.29 -0.98
N LYS A 110 7.86 -20.76 -1.88
CA LYS A 110 8.93 -19.97 -2.46
C LYS A 110 8.59 -19.76 -3.94
N PRO A 111 8.03 -18.59 -4.30
CA PRO A 111 7.82 -18.25 -5.70
C PRO A 111 9.12 -18.35 -6.48
N LEU A 112 9.02 -18.63 -7.79
CA LEU A 112 10.18 -18.53 -8.67
C LEU A 112 10.76 -17.12 -8.60
N SER A 113 12.08 -17.02 -8.82
CA SER A 113 12.70 -15.72 -8.97
C SER A 113 12.12 -15.01 -10.19
N VAL A 114 12.17 -13.66 -10.20
CA VAL A 114 11.74 -12.87 -11.36
C VAL A 114 12.48 -13.29 -12.63
N HIS A 115 13.76 -13.67 -12.51
CA HIS A 115 14.55 -14.15 -13.63
C HIS A 115 13.99 -15.46 -14.19
N ASP A 116 13.76 -16.46 -13.33
CA ASP A 116 13.27 -17.78 -13.73
C ASP A 116 11.86 -17.69 -14.31
N ALA A 117 10.99 -16.87 -13.72
CA ALA A 117 9.65 -16.63 -14.24
C ALA A 117 9.68 -15.98 -15.64
N ASN A 118 10.57 -15.03 -15.89
CA ASN A 118 10.76 -14.44 -17.21
C ASN A 118 11.26 -15.48 -18.22
N VAL A 119 12.25 -16.29 -17.84
CA VAL A 119 12.80 -17.36 -18.69
C VAL A 119 11.70 -18.35 -19.08
N VAL A 120 10.89 -18.79 -18.13
CA VAL A 120 9.76 -19.69 -18.38
C VAL A 120 8.72 -19.01 -19.29
N SER A 121 8.41 -17.74 -19.08
CA SER A 121 7.48 -16.96 -19.91
C SER A 121 7.96 -16.75 -21.34
N ASP A 122 9.27 -16.80 -21.60
CA ASP A 122 9.85 -16.72 -22.95
C ASP A 122 9.79 -18.07 -23.68
N ILE A 123 9.81 -19.18 -22.94
CA ILE A 123 9.82 -20.54 -23.49
C ILE A 123 8.40 -21.05 -23.75
N PHE A 124 7.47 -20.73 -22.85
CA PHE A 124 6.09 -21.18 -22.92
C PHE A 124 5.18 -20.00 -23.21
N SER A 125 4.43 -20.12 -24.30
CA SER A 125 3.55 -19.06 -24.79
C SER A 125 2.28 -18.88 -23.96
N SER A 126 1.98 -19.84 -23.08
CA SER A 126 0.82 -19.82 -22.20
C SER A 126 1.04 -20.66 -20.94
N LEU A 127 0.24 -20.39 -19.90
CA LEU A 127 0.23 -21.19 -18.66
C LEU A 127 -0.17 -22.65 -18.93
N GLN A 128 -1.05 -22.90 -19.90
CA GLN A 128 -1.43 -24.27 -20.29
C GLN A 128 -0.25 -25.02 -20.90
N GLU A 129 0.52 -24.40 -21.80
CA GLU A 129 1.70 -25.01 -22.39
C GLU A 129 2.77 -25.33 -21.33
N PHE A 130 2.92 -24.43 -20.34
CA PHE A 130 3.79 -24.64 -19.19
C PHE A 130 3.34 -25.82 -18.32
N GLU A 131 2.05 -25.91 -18.02
CA GLU A 131 1.46 -27.04 -17.27
C GLU A 131 1.60 -28.38 -18.01
N GLU A 132 1.37 -28.39 -19.33
CA GLU A 132 1.57 -29.61 -20.14
C GLU A 132 3.06 -30.01 -20.15
N ALA A 133 3.96 -29.03 -20.11
CA ALA A 133 5.40 -29.28 -20.04
C ALA A 133 5.84 -29.87 -18.70
N THR A 134 5.15 -29.59 -17.59
CA THR A 134 5.43 -30.25 -16.29
C THR A 134 4.95 -31.71 -16.26
N ARG A 135 4.23 -32.19 -17.27
CA ARG A 135 3.72 -33.57 -17.36
C ARG A 135 4.39 -34.46 -18.40
N THR A 136 5.19 -33.90 -19.29
CA THR A 136 5.81 -34.64 -20.40
C THR A 136 7.32 -34.75 -20.24
N GLN A 137 7.91 -35.88 -20.62
CA GLN A 137 9.38 -36.04 -20.60
C GLN A 137 10.11 -34.99 -21.45
N GLN A 138 9.50 -34.59 -22.57
CA GLN A 138 10.03 -33.53 -23.43
C GLN A 138 9.94 -32.15 -22.76
N GLY A 139 8.85 -31.86 -22.04
CA GLY A 139 8.69 -30.64 -21.27
C GLY A 139 9.64 -30.56 -20.07
N HIS A 140 9.82 -31.68 -19.34
CA HIS A 140 10.82 -31.80 -18.28
C HIS A 140 12.22 -31.48 -18.80
N ALA A 141 12.61 -32.07 -19.94
CA ALA A 141 13.89 -31.79 -20.57
C ALA A 141 14.07 -30.31 -20.92
N LYS A 142 13.00 -29.62 -21.35
CA LYS A 142 13.05 -28.16 -21.56
C LYS A 142 13.27 -27.44 -20.23
N LEU A 143 12.52 -27.75 -19.17
CA LEU A 143 12.67 -27.10 -17.86
C LEU A 143 14.09 -27.26 -17.30
N TYR A 144 14.67 -28.46 -17.37
CA TYR A 144 16.05 -28.72 -16.92
C TYR A 144 17.14 -27.99 -17.74
N ASN A 145 16.83 -27.54 -18.96
CA ASN A 145 17.78 -26.78 -19.77
C ASN A 145 17.83 -25.28 -19.41
N PHE A 146 16.77 -24.77 -18.79
CA PHE A 146 16.57 -23.34 -18.57
C PHE A 146 16.49 -22.94 -17.10
N LEU A 147 16.09 -23.86 -16.23
CA LEU A 147 16.11 -23.72 -14.78
C LEU A 147 17.21 -24.59 -14.19
N ASP A 148 17.69 -24.23 -13.00
CA ASP A 148 18.52 -25.15 -12.24
C ASP A 148 17.71 -26.41 -11.86
N ARG A 149 18.42 -27.53 -11.67
CA ARG A 149 17.78 -28.83 -11.44
C ARG A 149 16.83 -28.82 -10.23
N THR A 150 17.22 -28.15 -9.15
CA THR A 150 16.40 -28.09 -7.93
C THR A 150 15.10 -27.31 -8.16
N THR A 151 15.18 -26.14 -8.80
CA THR A 151 14.00 -25.33 -9.14
C THR A 151 13.10 -26.02 -10.17
N ALA A 152 13.69 -26.73 -11.14
CA ALA A 152 12.91 -27.51 -12.11
C ALA A 152 12.14 -28.67 -11.45
N GLU A 153 12.77 -29.37 -10.49
CA GLU A 153 12.12 -30.42 -9.70
C GLU A 153 10.99 -29.84 -8.84
N ASP A 154 11.23 -28.73 -8.12
CA ASP A 154 10.20 -28.05 -7.33
C ASP A 154 8.97 -27.64 -8.16
N VAL A 155 9.19 -27.13 -9.38
CA VAL A 155 8.13 -26.78 -10.33
C VAL A 155 7.34 -28.02 -10.75
N ILE A 156 8.04 -29.09 -11.14
CA ILE A 156 7.38 -30.33 -11.60
C ILE A 156 6.56 -30.94 -10.47
N ASP A 157 7.11 -30.98 -9.25
CA ASP A 157 6.46 -31.53 -8.07
C ASP A 157 5.23 -30.70 -7.66
N PHE A 158 5.31 -29.37 -7.71
CA PHE A 158 4.15 -28.49 -7.47
C PHE A 158 2.95 -28.87 -8.34
N TRP A 159 3.17 -29.06 -9.65
CA TRP A 159 2.09 -29.43 -10.58
C TRP A 159 1.71 -30.91 -10.52
N ALA A 160 2.54 -31.76 -9.94
CA ALA A 160 2.22 -33.16 -9.66
C ALA A 160 1.35 -33.32 -8.40
N ASP A 161 1.56 -32.49 -7.38
CA ASP A 161 0.88 -32.55 -6.08
C ASP A 161 -0.49 -31.84 -6.06
N GLU A 162 -0.78 -30.91 -7.00
CA GLU A 162 -2.05 -30.16 -7.06
C GLU A 162 -3.29 -30.99 -7.53
N TRP A 163 -3.30 -32.31 -7.30
CA TRP A 163 -4.49 -33.15 -7.45
C TRP A 163 -5.22 -33.31 -6.11
N VAL A 164 -6.21 -32.45 -5.86
CA VAL A 164 -7.39 -32.87 -5.09
C VAL A 164 -8.33 -33.56 -6.07
N VAL A 165 -8.48 -34.88 -5.93
CA VAL A 165 -9.51 -35.69 -6.60
C VAL A 165 -10.91 -35.20 -6.22
#